data_AF-A0A7X8SRT5-F1
#
_entry.id   AF-A0A7X8SRT5-F1
#
_cell.length_a   1.000
_cell.length_b   1.000
_cell.length_c   1.000
_cell.angle_alpha   90.00
_cell.angle_beta   90.00
_cell.angle_gamma   90.00
#
_symmetry.space_group_name_H-M   'P 1'
#
loop_
_entity.id
_entity.type
_entity.pdbx_description
1 polymer ?
#
loop_
_entity_poly.entity_id
_entity_poly.type
_entity_poly.pdbx_seq_one_letter_code
_entity_poly.pdbx_strand_id
1 'polypeptide(L)'
;MNMQDAYFGSAAELDAINEMLAAIGESPVTTLDEDGSADVANARRILNRINRQIQSKGWAFNINQSATLTPDANTGLIPFRP
;
A
#
# COMPACT_ATOMS: atom_id res chain seq x y z
N MET A 1 11.15 -4.58 7.35
CA MET A 1 10.02 -4.12 8.19
C MET A 1 10.09 -2.58 8.29
N ASN A 2 10.18 -1.87 7.16
CA ASN A 2 10.56 -0.44 7.15
C ASN A 2 9.51 0.47 6.50
N MET A 3 8.31 -0.08 6.22
CA MET A 3 7.18 0.69 5.76
C MET A 3 6.69 1.58 6.89
N GLN A 4 6.59 2.89 6.62
CA GLN A 4 6.20 3.93 7.56
C GLN A 4 4.94 4.66 7.07
N ASP A 5 4.74 4.70 5.75
CA ASP A 5 3.59 5.33 5.11
C ASP A 5 2.56 4.29 4.67
N ALA A 6 1.33 4.76 4.40
CA ALA A 6 0.23 3.90 3.98
C ALA A 6 0.38 3.34 2.56
N TYR A 7 1.36 3.81 1.79
CA TYR A 7 1.60 3.49 0.38
C TYR A 7 3.02 2.95 0.17
N PHE A 8 3.22 2.15 -0.89
CA PHE A 8 4.51 1.54 -1.16
C PHE A 8 5.48 2.47 -1.91
N GLY A 9 4.96 3.40 -2.71
CA GLY A 9 5.77 4.29 -3.55
C GLY A 9 6.61 3.53 -4.59
N SER A 10 6.15 2.34 -5.00
CA SER A 10 6.90 1.43 -5.88
C SER A 10 6.44 1.52 -7.32
N ALA A 11 7.27 1.06 -8.25
CA ALA A 11 6.89 0.95 -9.68
C ALA A 11 5.63 0.08 -9.88
N ALA A 12 5.48 -0.99 -9.08
CA ALA A 12 4.28 -1.83 -9.13
C ALA A 12 3.00 -1.09 -8.70
N GLU A 13 3.10 -0.14 -7.76
CA GLU A 13 1.98 0.72 -7.40
C GLU A 13 1.63 1.68 -8.56
N LEU A 14 2.65 2.25 -9.20
CA LEU A 14 2.47 3.14 -10.35
C LEU A 14 1.78 2.43 -11.52
N ASP A 15 2.20 1.21 -11.85
CA ASP A 15 1.61 0.41 -12.92
C ASP A 15 0.12 0.10 -12.64
N ALA A 16 -0.20 -0.31 -11.41
CA ALA A 16 -1.58 -0.58 -11.02
C ALA A 16 -2.48 0.68 -11.10
N ILE A 17 -1.94 1.86 -10.79
CA ILE A 17 -2.68 3.12 -10.94
C ILE A 17 -2.88 3.48 -12.40
N ASN A 18 -1.86 3.29 -13.24
CA ASN A 18 -1.96 3.51 -14.67
C ASN A 18 -3.00 2.58 -15.32
N GLU A 19 -3.13 1.34 -14.86
CA GLU A 19 -4.21 0.44 -15.28
C GLU A 19 -5.59 0.97 -14.90
N MET A 20 -5.76 1.51 -13.69
CA MET A 20 -7.02 2.12 -13.25
C MET A 20 -7.39 3.37 -14.06
N LEU A 21 -6.41 4.21 -14.41
CA LEU A 21 -6.61 5.38 -15.26
C LEU A 21 -6.96 4.98 -16.70
N ALA A 22 -6.27 3.99 -17.25
CA ALA A 22 -6.55 3.47 -18.59
C ALA A 22 -7.98 2.92 -18.69
N ALA A 23 -8.51 2.31 -17.63
CA ALA A 23 -9.88 1.80 -17.60
C ALA A 23 -10.96 2.89 -17.75
N ILE A 24 -10.65 4.14 -17.40
CA ILE A 24 -11.53 5.31 -17.57
C ILE A 24 -11.15 6.18 -18.77
N GLY A 25 -10.11 5.81 -19.53
CA GLY A 25 -9.63 6.53 -20.71
C GLY A 25 -8.66 7.67 -20.42
N GLU A 26 -8.13 7.76 -19.20
CA GLU A 26 -7.11 8.75 -18.82
C GLU A 26 -5.70 8.33 -19.24
N SER A 27 -4.82 9.31 -19.49
CA SER A 27 -3.43 9.05 -19.86
C SER A 27 -2.61 8.56 -18.65
N PRO A 28 -1.62 7.67 -18.86
CA PRO A 28 -0.78 7.17 -17.78
C PRO A 28 0.13 8.27 -17.23
N VAL A 29 0.47 8.15 -15.96
CA VAL A 29 1.40 9.04 -15.24
C VAL A 29 2.74 8.37 -14.99
N THR A 30 3.78 9.20 -14.80
CA THR A 30 5.16 8.74 -14.55
C THR A 30 5.55 8.80 -13.08
N THR A 31 4.81 9.53 -12.24
CA THR A 31 5.03 9.62 -10.79
C THR A 31 3.69 9.59 -10.04
N LEU A 32 3.73 9.14 -8.79
CA LEU A 32 2.57 9.11 -7.87
C LEU A 32 2.57 10.29 -6.90
N ASP A 33 3.19 11.41 -7.28
CA ASP A 33 3.28 12.59 -6.42
C ASP A 33 1.88 13.18 -6.18
N GLU A 34 1.58 13.48 -4.91
CA GLU A 34 0.22 13.81 -4.46
C GLU A 34 -0.33 15.14 -5.03
N ASP A 35 0.52 15.98 -5.60
CA ASP A 35 0.18 17.35 -5.98
C ASP A 35 -0.29 17.54 -7.44
N GLY A 36 -0.24 16.49 -8.27
CA GLY A 36 -0.43 16.64 -9.73
C GLY A 36 -1.86 16.45 -10.26
N SER A 37 -2.59 15.46 -9.74
CA SER A 37 -3.90 15.07 -10.30
C SER A 37 -4.82 14.45 -9.24
N ALA A 38 -6.04 14.98 -9.13
CA ALA A 38 -7.05 14.48 -8.22
C ALA A 38 -7.45 13.03 -8.53
N ASP A 39 -7.45 12.63 -9.82
CA ASP A 39 -7.80 11.28 -10.24
C ASP A 39 -6.74 10.27 -9.84
N VAL A 40 -5.45 10.63 -9.95
CA VAL A 40 -4.33 9.82 -9.46
C VAL A 40 -4.44 9.61 -7.95
N ALA A 41 -4.68 10.68 -7.20
CA ALA A 41 -4.83 10.60 -5.74
C ALA A 41 -6.05 9.75 -5.33
N ASN A 42 -7.17 9.89 -6.03
CA ASN A 42 -8.38 9.10 -5.79
C ASN A 42 -8.16 7.62 -6.12
N ALA A 43 -7.57 7.31 -7.27
CA ALA A 43 -7.22 5.95 -7.65
C ALA A 43 -6.29 5.31 -6.61
N ARG A 44 -5.29 6.05 -6.12
CA ARG A 44 -4.33 5.58 -5.10
C ARG A 44 -4.99 5.24 -3.77
N ARG A 45 -5.92 6.09 -3.32
CA ARG A 45 -6.72 5.84 -2.10
C ARG A 45 -7.63 4.61 -2.26
N ILE A 46 -8.29 4.47 -3.41
CA ILE A 46 -9.18 3.32 -3.68
C ILE A 46 -8.37 2.03 -3.73
N LEU A 47 -7.25 2.03 -4.46
CA LEU A 47 -6.35 0.89 -4.58
C LEU A 47 -5.87 0.42 -3.20
N ASN A 48 -5.35 1.34 -2.38
CA ASN A 48 -4.87 1.00 -1.03
C ASN A 48 -5.98 0.42 -0.14
N ARG A 49 -7.18 1.02 -0.17
CA ARG A 49 -8.34 0.54 0.61
C ARG A 49 -8.74 -0.87 0.23
N ILE A 50 -8.90 -1.15 -1.07
CA ILE A 50 -9.31 -2.46 -1.56
C ILE A 50 -8.21 -3.50 -1.34
N ASN A 51 -6.94 -3.11 -1.55
CA ASN A 51 -5.80 -3.99 -1.32
C ASN A 51 -5.75 -4.46 0.15
N ARG A 52 -5.89 -3.54 1.11
CA ARG A 52 -5.97 -3.87 2.54
C ARG A 52 -7.17 -4.74 2.88
N GLN A 53 -8.34 -4.46 2.29
CA GLN A 53 -9.56 -5.23 2.52
C GLN A 53 -9.46 -6.67 2.00
N ILE A 54 -8.83 -6.89 0.85
CA ILE A 54 -8.68 -8.25 0.29
C ILE A 54 -7.64 -9.02 1.09
N GLN A 55 -6.52 -8.39 1.42
CA GLN A 55 -5.41 -9.05 2.11
C GLN A 55 -5.70 -9.32 3.59
N SER A 56 -6.54 -8.52 4.25
CA SER A 56 -6.93 -8.73 5.66
C SER A 56 -7.69 -10.03 5.89
N LYS A 57 -8.25 -10.65 4.85
CA LYS A 57 -8.87 -11.98 4.94
C LYS A 57 -7.87 -13.08 5.30
N GLY A 58 -6.60 -12.90 4.93
CA GLY A 58 -5.56 -13.92 5.06
C GLY A 58 -5.61 -14.95 3.94
N TRP A 59 -4.48 -15.15 3.30
CA TRP A 59 -4.22 -16.05 2.18
C TRP A 59 -2.87 -16.75 2.41
N ALA A 60 -2.66 -17.88 1.75
CA ALA A 60 -1.41 -18.64 1.91
C ALA A 60 -0.13 -17.82 1.67
N PHE A 61 -0.20 -16.83 0.77
CA PHE A 61 0.96 -15.99 0.43
C PHE A 61 1.22 -14.82 1.40
N ASN A 62 0.24 -14.42 2.22
CA ASN A 62 0.36 -13.25 3.10
C ASN A 62 0.17 -13.56 4.60
N ILE A 63 0.12 -14.84 4.97
CA ILE A 63 0.11 -15.28 6.37
C ILE A 63 1.50 -15.80 6.75
N ASN A 64 2.08 -15.23 7.80
CA ASN A 64 3.24 -15.81 8.48
C ASN A 64 2.77 -16.61 9.70
N GLN A 65 2.82 -17.94 9.61
CA GLN A 65 2.25 -18.86 10.61
C GLN A 65 3.00 -18.89 11.95
N SER A 66 4.26 -18.47 11.98
CA SER A 66 5.11 -18.56 13.18
C SER A 66 6.00 -17.34 13.32
N ALA A 67 5.39 -16.15 13.22
CA ALA A 67 6.09 -14.89 13.47
C ALA A 67 6.28 -14.67 14.98
N THR A 68 7.53 -14.53 15.43
CA THR A 68 7.87 -14.09 16.79
C THR A 68 8.16 -12.60 16.77
N LEU A 69 7.47 -11.83 17.61
CA LEU A 69 7.69 -10.39 17.79
C LEU A 69 8.43 -10.17 19.11
N THR A 70 9.59 -9.52 19.04
CA THR A 70 10.37 -9.13 20.23
C THR A 70 10.04 -7.68 20.60
N PRO A 71 9.63 -7.39 21.84
CA PRO A 71 9.40 -6.02 22.28
C PRO A 71 10.72 -5.25 22.34
N ASP A 72 10.63 -3.93 22.18
CA ASP A 72 11.79 -3.05 22.36
C ASP A 72 12.33 -3.13 23.79
N ALA A 73 13.66 -3.17 23.94
CA ALA A 73 14.30 -3.40 25.23
C ALA A 73 14.18 -2.22 26.21
N ASN A 74 13.92 -1.00 25.70
CA ASN A 74 13.84 0.21 26.52
C ASN A 74 12.39 0.52 26.92
N THR A 75 11.47 0.36 25.99
CA THR A 75 10.05 0.70 26.17
C THR A 75 9.19 -0.51 26.55
N GLY A 76 9.65 -1.73 26.26
CA GLY A 76 8.87 -2.95 26.44
C GLY A 76 7.69 -3.08 25.46
N LEU A 77 7.56 -2.18 24.48
CA LEU A 77 6.44 -2.12 23.55
C LEU A 77 6.82 -2.70 22.18
N ILE A 78 5.81 -3.22 21.47
CA ILE A 78 5.95 -3.61 20.06
C ILE A 78 5.42 -2.44 19.21
N PRO A 79 6.23 -1.87 18.31
CA PRO A 79 5.79 -0.75 17.48
C PRO A 79 4.70 -1.20 16.50
N PHE A 80 3.57 -0.50 16.52
CA PHE A 80 2.55 -0.63 15.48
C PHE A 80 3.10 -0.10 14.15
N ARG A 81 2.99 -0.91 13.09
CA ARG A 81 3.32 -0.50 11.73
C ARG A 81 2.06 -0.54 10.88
N PRO A 82 1.66 0.60 10.29
CA PRO A 82 0.44 0.71 9.51
C PRO A 82 0.51 -0.07 8.19
#